data_AF-A0A965MW89-F1
#
_entry.id   AF-A0A965MW89-F1
#
_cell.length_a   1.000
_cell.length_b   1.000
_cell.length_c   1.000
_cell.angle_alpha   90.00
_cell.angle_beta   90.00
_cell.angle_gamma   90.00
#
_symmetry.space_group_name_H-M   'P 1'
#
loop_
_entity.id
_entity.type
_entity.pdbx_description
1 polymer ?
#
loop_
_entity_poly.entity_id
_entity_poly.type
_entity_poly.pdbx_seq_one_letter_code
_entity_poly.pdbx_strand_id
1 'polypeptide(L)'
;MEGTMQDLRAYGFHAPHVSWTELERRLSDTPRASRSAAPNAGGDGPAFGAKRAPYEAPADLRYLPAAVPYAELHCLSHYSFLTGASSPEHLVHTAVALGLHGVSITDRNGFYGVVRFAEAAREFGLPTVFGAELTPVLGGNLVVLARNPTGYAHLAQTITNAQLAGTKGNPVYSLGDLGGGRGNWWVLTGGIDGAVARQLIEHGPAAAEHVLRQIVGVCGVDHVMVELVHHGDPLDAARNDALVRIADRVGVGCVATNHVHYASTAQFPLATAMAAIRRRSSLDEVDHLLPHAASALMRSGAEQESVFARYPGVVGRSAEIAADCAFDLALVAPKLPPFPCPGG
;
A
#
# COMPACT_ATOMS: atom_id res chain seq x y z
N MET A 1 -46.13 -27.39 19.31
CA MET A 1 -46.04 -25.92 19.23
C MET A 1 -45.04 -25.48 20.28
N GLU A 2 -43.75 -25.54 19.94
CA GLU A 2 -42.64 -25.02 20.74
C GLU A 2 -41.39 -25.06 19.86
N GLY A 3 -41.18 -23.96 19.14
CA GLY A 3 -39.89 -23.65 18.56
C GLY A 3 -39.35 -22.45 19.31
N THR A 4 -38.15 -22.56 19.88
CA THR A 4 -37.16 -21.49 20.08
C THR A 4 -35.99 -22.01 20.92
N MET A 5 -34.80 -21.46 20.67
CA MET A 5 -33.58 -21.51 21.50
C MET A 5 -32.74 -22.80 21.53
N GLN A 6 -32.10 -23.19 20.41
CA GLN A 6 -30.94 -24.09 20.51
C GLN A 6 -29.76 -23.87 19.54
N ASP A 7 -29.69 -22.74 18.83
CA ASP A 7 -28.60 -22.46 17.86
C ASP A 7 -27.64 -21.32 18.26
N LEU A 8 -27.45 -21.07 19.57
CA LEU A 8 -26.56 -20.00 20.08
C LEU A 8 -25.42 -20.50 21.00
N ARG A 9 -24.95 -21.75 20.84
CA ARG A 9 -23.84 -22.32 21.63
C ARG A 9 -22.65 -22.82 20.80
N ALA A 10 -22.33 -22.20 19.67
CA ALA A 10 -21.22 -22.65 18.82
C ALA A 10 -19.98 -21.74 18.78
N TYR A 11 -19.97 -20.58 19.44
CA TYR A 11 -18.82 -19.64 19.38
C TYR A 11 -18.40 -19.11 20.75
N GLY A 12 -17.98 -20.02 21.63
CA GLY A 12 -17.28 -19.70 22.88
C GLY A 12 -16.06 -20.61 23.06
N PHE A 13 -15.29 -20.38 24.14
CA PHE A 13 -14.05 -21.06 24.58
C PHE A 13 -14.11 -22.61 24.74
N HIS A 14 -15.15 -23.25 24.19
CA HIS A 14 -15.33 -24.69 24.03
C HIS A 14 -15.54 -25.04 22.55
N ALA A 15 -14.67 -24.57 21.66
CA ALA A 15 -14.60 -25.13 20.32
C ALA A 15 -14.18 -26.61 20.45
N PRO A 16 -14.84 -27.56 19.75
CA PRO A 16 -14.33 -28.93 19.67
C PRO A 16 -12.88 -28.89 19.16
N HIS A 17 -12.03 -29.83 19.57
CA HIS A 17 -10.64 -29.92 19.10
C HIS A 17 -10.63 -30.05 17.57
N VAL A 18 -10.54 -28.92 16.88
CA VAL A 18 -10.33 -28.86 15.44
C VAL A 18 -8.84 -29.08 15.24
N SER A 19 -8.47 -30.22 14.64
CA SER A 19 -7.08 -30.45 14.26
C SER A 19 -6.59 -29.33 13.35
N TRP A 20 -5.31 -28.99 13.40
CA TRP A 20 -4.70 -28.00 12.50
C TRP A 20 -5.07 -28.26 11.03
N THR A 21 -5.07 -29.53 10.62
CA THR A 21 -5.46 -29.99 9.28
C THR A 21 -6.91 -29.64 8.92
N GLU A 22 -7.85 -29.73 9.87
CA GLU A 22 -9.26 -29.39 9.63
C GLU A 22 -9.48 -27.87 9.58
N LEU A 23 -8.72 -27.09 10.36
CA LEU A 23 -8.73 -25.63 10.31
C LEU A 23 -8.16 -25.15 8.96
N GLU A 24 -7.00 -25.67 8.58
CA GLU A 24 -6.36 -25.43 7.28
C GLU A 24 -7.32 -25.77 6.15
N ARG A 25 -7.95 -26.94 6.18
CA ARG A 25 -8.95 -27.38 5.17
C ARG A 25 -10.12 -26.41 5.02
N ARG A 26 -10.61 -25.83 6.12
CA ARG A 26 -11.74 -24.88 6.10
C ARG A 26 -11.34 -23.49 5.62
N LEU A 27 -10.08 -23.10 5.81
CA LEU A 27 -9.57 -21.78 5.42
C LEU A 27 -9.00 -21.75 4.00
N SER A 28 -8.67 -22.91 3.42
CA SER A 28 -7.99 -22.98 2.12
C SER A 28 -8.91 -23.17 0.91
N ASP A 29 -10.23 -23.33 1.08
CA ASP A 29 -11.23 -23.42 0.00
C ASP A 29 -10.87 -24.37 -1.17
N THR A 30 -10.11 -25.45 -0.92
CA THR A 30 -9.69 -26.39 -1.97
C THR A 30 -10.61 -27.63 -2.01
N PRO A 31 -11.39 -27.86 -3.08
CA PRO A 31 -12.03 -29.14 -3.31
C PRO A 31 -10.95 -30.17 -3.64
N ARG A 32 -11.16 -31.42 -3.21
CA ARG A 32 -10.29 -32.56 -3.51
C ARG A 32 -10.25 -32.80 -5.02
N ALA A 33 -9.28 -32.21 -5.71
CA ALA A 33 -8.87 -32.55 -7.06
C ALA A 33 -7.37 -32.84 -7.10
N SER A 34 -7.01 -33.71 -8.04
CA SER A 34 -5.71 -34.34 -8.25
C SER A 34 -4.50 -33.45 -8.01
N ARG A 35 -3.37 -34.07 -7.64
CA ARG A 35 -2.02 -33.55 -7.85
C ARG A 35 -1.84 -33.10 -9.32
N SER A 36 -2.31 -31.93 -9.67
CA SER A 36 -1.91 -31.15 -10.83
C SER A 36 -1.10 -29.99 -10.27
N ALA A 37 0.17 -29.96 -10.64
CA ALA A 37 1.11 -28.91 -10.28
C ALA A 37 0.55 -27.54 -10.71
N ALA A 38 0.05 -26.77 -9.76
CA ALA A 38 -0.01 -25.33 -9.88
C ALA A 38 1.25 -24.79 -9.19
N PRO A 39 2.25 -24.27 -9.92
CA PRO A 39 3.36 -23.61 -9.29
C PRO A 39 2.87 -22.23 -8.81
N ASN A 40 3.05 -21.98 -7.51
CA ASN A 40 3.16 -20.64 -6.91
C ASN A 40 1.85 -19.86 -6.66
N ALA A 41 1.06 -20.31 -5.68
CA ALA A 41 0.11 -19.47 -4.94
C ALA A 41 0.74 -18.90 -3.63
N GLY A 42 1.98 -18.38 -3.70
CA GLY A 42 2.53 -17.48 -2.68
C GLY A 42 2.71 -18.00 -1.24
N GLY A 43 3.12 -19.26 -1.03
CA GLY A 43 3.37 -19.80 0.32
C GLY A 43 4.78 -19.54 0.86
N ASP A 44 4.92 -18.69 1.88
CA ASP A 44 6.19 -18.36 2.58
C ASP A 44 6.49 -19.34 3.74
N GLY A 45 6.54 -20.65 3.48
CA GLY A 45 6.84 -21.68 4.49
C GLY A 45 8.36 -21.96 4.67
N PRO A 46 8.94 -21.93 5.90
CA PRO A 46 10.37 -22.11 6.11
C PRO A 46 10.70 -23.59 6.36
N ALA A 47 10.69 -24.41 5.32
CA ALA A 47 11.33 -25.71 5.35
C ALA A 47 11.66 -26.14 3.92
N PHE A 48 12.95 -26.33 3.64
CA PHE A 48 13.54 -26.79 2.37
C PHE A 48 13.71 -25.71 1.29
N GLY A 49 14.98 -25.35 1.06
CA GLY A 49 15.43 -24.40 0.05
C GLY A 49 15.24 -24.94 -1.36
N ALA A 50 14.04 -24.78 -1.90
CA ALA A 50 13.86 -24.61 -3.33
C ALA A 50 14.26 -23.18 -3.67
N LYS A 51 15.20 -22.99 -4.60
CA LYS A 51 15.38 -21.67 -5.23
C LYS A 51 14.02 -21.24 -5.76
N ARG A 52 13.55 -20.05 -5.36
CA ARG A 52 12.30 -19.48 -5.88
C ARG A 52 12.39 -19.48 -7.40
N ALA A 53 11.41 -20.13 -8.05
CA ALA A 53 11.31 -20.09 -9.50
C ALA A 53 11.06 -18.64 -9.97
N PRO A 54 11.50 -18.27 -11.19
CA PRO A 54 11.13 -17.00 -11.78
C PRO A 54 9.61 -16.82 -11.76
N TYR A 55 9.17 -15.57 -11.66
CA TYR A 55 7.77 -15.23 -11.82
C TYR A 55 7.32 -15.52 -13.27
N GLU A 56 6.14 -16.14 -13.43
CA GLU A 56 5.54 -16.43 -14.75
C GLU A 56 4.23 -15.67 -14.89
N ALA A 57 4.10 -14.90 -15.97
CA ALA A 57 2.89 -14.14 -16.27
C ALA A 57 1.75 -15.05 -16.80
N PRO A 58 0.50 -14.85 -16.34
CA PRO A 58 -0.67 -15.47 -16.96
C PRO A 58 -0.72 -15.23 -18.47
N ALA A 59 -0.86 -16.31 -19.24
CA ALA A 59 -0.74 -16.28 -20.70
C ALA A 59 -1.84 -15.44 -21.40
N ASP A 60 -2.96 -15.23 -20.74
CA ASP A 60 -4.14 -14.49 -21.20
C ASP A 60 -4.14 -13.01 -20.81
N LEU A 61 -3.28 -12.58 -19.87
CA LEU A 61 -3.20 -11.21 -19.43
C LEU A 61 -2.21 -10.40 -20.28
N ARG A 62 -2.64 -9.22 -20.76
CA ARG A 62 -1.82 -8.30 -21.55
C ARG A 62 -2.01 -6.88 -21.03
N TYR A 63 -0.91 -6.13 -21.00
CA TYR A 63 -0.95 -4.73 -20.61
C TYR A 63 -1.32 -3.84 -21.79
N LEU A 64 -2.41 -3.08 -21.60
CA LEU A 64 -2.87 -2.04 -22.51
C LEU A 64 -3.24 -0.82 -21.67
N PRO A 65 -2.51 0.30 -21.77
CA PRO A 65 -2.84 1.52 -21.04
C PRO A 65 -4.25 2.01 -21.37
N ALA A 66 -5.02 2.36 -20.34
CA ALA A 66 -6.39 2.87 -20.49
C ALA A 66 -6.42 4.29 -21.09
N ALA A 67 -7.59 4.75 -21.54
CA ALA A 67 -7.72 6.10 -22.12
C ALA A 67 -7.60 7.23 -21.08
N VAL A 68 -8.04 6.97 -19.84
CA VAL A 68 -7.92 7.92 -18.72
C VAL A 68 -6.61 7.65 -17.98
N PRO A 69 -5.63 8.57 -18.00
CA PRO A 69 -4.36 8.37 -17.33
C PRO A 69 -4.53 8.36 -15.82
N TYR A 70 -4.20 7.23 -15.21
CA TYR A 70 -4.17 7.08 -13.76
C TYR A 70 -3.10 6.08 -13.36
N ALA A 71 -2.35 6.42 -12.32
CA ALA A 71 -1.48 5.51 -11.61
C ALA A 71 -1.90 5.43 -10.13
N GLU A 72 -1.84 4.24 -9.54
CA GLU A 72 -2.06 4.10 -8.10
C GLU A 72 -0.73 4.34 -7.38
N LEU A 73 -0.65 5.41 -6.61
CA LEU A 73 0.58 5.83 -5.93
C LEU A 73 0.62 5.46 -4.44
N HIS A 74 -0.46 4.93 -3.89
CA HIS A 74 -0.52 4.49 -2.49
C HIS A 74 -1.20 3.13 -2.41
N CYS A 75 -0.40 2.07 -2.34
CA CYS A 75 -0.90 0.69 -2.34
C CYS A 75 -0.09 -0.19 -1.40
N LEU A 76 -0.79 -0.87 -0.49
CA LEU A 76 -0.23 -1.76 0.50
C LEU A 76 -0.35 -3.21 0.05
N SER A 77 0.76 -3.93 0.04
CA SER A 77 0.77 -5.38 -0.18
C SER A 77 0.57 -6.13 1.13
N HIS A 78 0.43 -7.45 1.07
CA HIS A 78 0.36 -8.31 2.26
C HIS A 78 1.61 -8.25 3.14
N TYR A 79 2.72 -7.66 2.66
CA TYR A 79 3.88 -7.40 3.50
C TYR A 79 3.68 -6.24 4.47
N SER A 80 2.70 -5.37 4.21
CA SER A 80 2.13 -4.48 5.23
C SER A 80 1.23 -5.31 6.14
N PHE A 81 1.86 -6.02 7.09
CA PHE A 81 1.22 -7.04 7.92
C PHE A 81 -0.13 -6.60 8.49
N LEU A 82 -1.11 -7.50 8.35
CA LEU A 82 -2.49 -7.33 8.83
C LEU A 82 -3.17 -6.05 8.32
N THR A 83 -2.71 -5.51 7.20
CA THR A 83 -3.25 -4.30 6.58
C THR A 83 -3.49 -4.53 5.09
N GLY A 84 -2.45 -4.85 4.32
CA GLY A 84 -2.62 -5.27 2.94
C GLY A 84 -3.08 -6.72 2.87
N ALA A 85 -4.01 -7.03 1.97
CA ALA A 85 -4.61 -8.35 1.82
C ALA A 85 -4.32 -9.00 0.45
N SER A 86 -3.42 -8.41 -0.35
CA SER A 86 -3.07 -8.91 -1.69
C SER A 86 -1.56 -9.01 -1.88
N SER A 87 -1.11 -10.03 -2.60
CA SER A 87 0.30 -10.16 -2.94
C SER A 87 0.72 -9.10 -3.96
N PRO A 88 2.01 -8.76 -4.05
CA PRO A 88 2.52 -7.88 -5.09
C PRO A 88 2.12 -8.29 -6.51
N GLU A 89 2.13 -9.59 -6.82
CA GLU A 89 1.75 -10.11 -8.13
C GLU A 89 0.27 -9.87 -8.44
N HIS A 90 -0.62 -10.15 -7.48
CA HIS A 90 -2.06 -9.93 -7.66
C HIS A 90 -2.37 -8.43 -7.87
N LEU A 91 -1.67 -7.56 -7.12
CA LEU A 91 -1.77 -6.12 -7.32
C LEU A 91 -1.33 -5.74 -8.75
N VAL A 92 -0.19 -6.24 -9.23
CA VAL A 92 0.27 -6.03 -10.61
C VAL A 92 -0.75 -6.54 -11.63
N HIS A 93 -1.30 -7.74 -11.46
CA HIS A 93 -2.30 -8.29 -12.40
C HIS A 93 -3.52 -7.41 -12.51
N THR A 94 -3.98 -6.90 -11.37
CA THR A 94 -5.15 -6.01 -11.32
C THR A 94 -4.84 -4.67 -11.97
N ALA A 95 -3.66 -4.09 -11.70
CA ALA A 95 -3.21 -2.86 -12.35
C ALA A 95 -3.13 -3.02 -13.88
N VAL A 96 -2.61 -4.16 -14.34
CA VAL A 96 -2.52 -4.51 -15.77
C VAL A 96 -3.90 -4.66 -16.38
N ALA A 97 -4.80 -5.38 -15.73
CA ALA A 97 -6.18 -5.58 -16.19
C ALA A 97 -6.98 -4.28 -16.26
N LEU A 98 -6.70 -3.32 -15.37
CA LEU A 98 -7.32 -1.99 -15.34
C LEU A 98 -6.63 -0.99 -16.30
N GLY A 99 -5.51 -1.36 -16.92
CA GLY A 99 -4.75 -0.48 -17.82
C GLY A 99 -4.11 0.72 -17.12
N LEU A 100 -3.64 0.55 -15.88
CA LEU A 100 -3.02 1.65 -15.11
C LEU A 100 -1.71 2.11 -15.77
N HIS A 101 -1.43 3.41 -15.67
CA HIS A 101 -0.21 4.04 -16.23
C HIS A 101 1.01 3.90 -15.31
N GLY A 102 0.81 3.32 -14.14
CA GLY A 102 1.84 2.98 -13.19
C GLY A 102 1.21 2.51 -11.90
N VAL A 103 2.01 1.83 -11.08
CA VAL A 103 1.60 1.43 -9.74
C VAL A 103 2.78 1.54 -8.80
N SER A 104 2.52 1.95 -7.57
CA SER A 104 3.47 1.84 -6.48
C SER A 104 3.10 0.66 -5.58
N ILE A 105 4.09 0.08 -4.90
CA ILE A 105 3.84 -0.65 -3.66
C ILE A 105 4.57 0.11 -2.55
N THR A 106 3.79 0.66 -1.63
CA THR A 106 4.23 1.55 -0.56
C THR A 106 4.04 0.88 0.78
N ASP A 107 4.67 -0.29 0.96
CA ASP A 107 4.53 -1.05 2.20
C ASP A 107 4.96 -0.23 3.42
N ARG A 108 4.33 -0.53 4.56
CA ARG A 108 4.58 0.19 5.81
C ARG A 108 6.02 0.02 6.27
N ASN A 109 6.74 1.13 6.38
CA ASN A 109 8.05 1.24 6.99
C ASN A 109 9.11 0.28 6.40
N GLY A 110 8.99 -0.07 5.11
CA GLY A 110 9.91 -1.00 4.47
C GLY A 110 9.61 -1.29 3.01
N PHE A 111 10.57 -1.96 2.35
CA PHE A 111 10.50 -2.41 0.96
C PHE A 111 10.33 -3.92 0.85
N TYR A 112 9.44 -4.47 1.66
CA TYR A 112 9.31 -5.92 1.83
C TYR A 112 8.80 -6.63 0.56
N GLY A 113 7.82 -6.03 -0.14
CA GLY A 113 7.26 -6.57 -1.37
C GLY A 113 7.98 -6.18 -2.66
N VAL A 114 9.03 -5.35 -2.60
CA VAL A 114 9.53 -4.61 -3.76
C VAL A 114 10.13 -5.49 -4.86
N VAL A 115 10.80 -6.58 -4.50
CA VAL A 115 11.44 -7.48 -5.47
C VAL A 115 10.37 -8.27 -6.23
N ARG A 116 9.38 -8.81 -5.51
CA ARG A 116 8.25 -9.54 -6.12
C ARG A 116 7.43 -8.64 -7.03
N PHE A 117 7.23 -7.40 -6.59
CA PHE A 117 6.58 -6.36 -7.36
C PHE A 117 7.31 -6.06 -8.67
N ALA A 118 8.61 -5.76 -8.60
CA ALA A 118 9.42 -5.42 -9.77
C ALA A 118 9.50 -6.59 -10.77
N GLU A 119 9.70 -7.81 -10.29
CA GLU A 119 9.71 -9.02 -11.14
C GLU A 119 8.39 -9.20 -11.87
N ALA A 120 7.26 -9.04 -11.18
CA ALA A 120 5.94 -9.21 -11.78
C ALA A 120 5.60 -8.12 -12.79
N ALA A 121 5.85 -6.85 -12.45
CA ALA A 121 5.56 -5.72 -13.32
C ALA A 121 6.39 -5.76 -14.61
N ARG A 122 7.65 -6.24 -14.52
CA ARG A 122 8.56 -6.36 -15.66
C ARG A 122 8.03 -7.29 -16.76
N GLU A 123 7.37 -8.39 -16.40
CA GLU A 123 6.78 -9.31 -17.40
C GLU A 123 5.66 -8.64 -18.24
N PHE A 124 5.06 -7.58 -17.72
CA PHE A 124 4.01 -6.82 -18.41
C PHE A 124 4.50 -5.49 -18.99
N GLY A 125 5.72 -5.06 -18.67
CA GLY A 125 6.19 -3.70 -18.98
C GLY A 125 5.38 -2.61 -18.27
N LEU A 126 4.75 -2.93 -17.12
CA LEU A 126 3.99 -1.97 -16.33
C LEU A 126 4.94 -1.00 -15.61
N PRO A 127 4.77 0.33 -15.72
CA PRO A 127 5.63 1.29 -15.03
C PRO A 127 5.56 1.12 -13.50
N THR A 128 6.72 0.94 -12.87
CA THR A 128 6.84 0.73 -11.42
C THR A 128 7.30 1.97 -10.69
N VAL A 129 6.63 2.29 -9.60
CA VAL A 129 7.03 3.35 -8.65
C VAL A 129 7.43 2.69 -7.33
N PHE A 130 8.60 3.03 -6.80
CA PHE A 130 9.10 2.43 -5.56
C PHE A 130 9.00 3.42 -4.40
N GLY A 131 8.33 3.03 -3.32
CA GLY A 131 8.11 3.91 -2.17
C GLY A 131 7.74 3.16 -0.91
N ALA A 132 7.45 3.90 0.15
CA ALA A 132 7.05 3.35 1.44
C ALA A 132 6.08 4.29 2.15
N GLU A 133 5.12 3.72 2.88
CA GLU A 133 4.31 4.44 3.86
C GLU A 133 5.11 4.55 5.17
N LEU A 134 5.51 5.76 5.55
CA LEU A 134 6.27 6.05 6.76
C LEU A 134 5.35 6.61 7.84
N THR A 135 5.61 6.23 9.10
CA THR A 135 4.89 6.78 10.25
C THR A 135 5.82 7.67 11.09
N PRO A 136 5.97 8.97 10.75
CA PRO A 136 6.83 9.87 11.50
C PRO A 136 6.28 10.21 12.89
N VAL A 137 7.17 10.72 13.76
CA VAL A 137 6.80 11.16 15.12
C VAL A 137 5.80 12.33 15.14
N LEU A 138 5.59 12.98 14.00
CA LEU A 138 4.59 14.01 13.74
C LEU A 138 3.14 13.50 13.95
N GLY A 139 2.95 12.18 13.87
CA GLY A 139 1.64 11.54 13.89
C GLY A 139 1.01 11.46 12.50
N GLY A 140 0.28 10.37 12.25
CA GLY A 140 -0.22 9.99 10.93
C GLY A 140 0.89 9.53 9.98
N ASN A 141 0.49 9.09 8.79
CA ASN A 141 1.39 8.53 7.79
C ASN A 141 1.80 9.58 6.74
N LEU A 142 2.93 9.31 6.08
CA LEU A 142 3.37 9.97 4.85
C LEU A 142 3.81 8.92 3.85
N VAL A 143 3.48 9.10 2.58
CA VAL A 143 3.96 8.21 1.51
C VAL A 143 5.15 8.86 0.84
N VAL A 144 6.28 8.17 0.79
CA VAL A 144 7.49 8.67 0.13
C VAL A 144 7.78 7.81 -1.10
N LEU A 145 7.87 8.44 -2.27
CA LEU A 145 8.06 7.77 -3.57
C LEU A 145 9.41 8.17 -4.15
N ALA A 146 10.32 7.21 -4.31
CA ALA A 146 11.61 7.44 -4.93
C ALA A 146 11.44 7.80 -6.41
N ARG A 147 12.06 8.91 -6.84
CA ARG A 147 12.05 9.35 -8.25
C ARG A 147 13.04 8.58 -9.11
N ASN A 148 14.09 8.04 -8.50
CA ASN A 148 15.20 7.41 -9.20
C ASN A 148 15.95 6.44 -8.26
N PRO A 149 16.91 5.63 -8.78
CA PRO A 149 17.67 4.69 -7.97
C PRO A 149 18.42 5.32 -6.78
N THR A 150 18.89 6.57 -6.91
CA THR A 150 19.54 7.30 -5.81
C THR A 150 18.53 7.63 -4.71
N GLY A 151 17.33 8.11 -5.07
CA GLY A 151 16.24 8.34 -4.14
C GLY A 151 15.80 7.06 -3.43
N TYR A 152 15.77 5.93 -4.14
CA TYR A 152 15.47 4.62 -3.56
C TYR A 152 16.52 4.20 -2.54
N ALA A 153 17.81 4.32 -2.88
CA ALA A 153 18.91 4.00 -1.96
C ALA A 153 18.88 4.90 -0.70
N HIS A 154 18.61 6.20 -0.87
CA HIS A 154 18.45 7.12 0.24
C HIS A 154 17.25 6.74 1.11
N LEU A 155 16.10 6.40 0.52
CA LEU A 155 14.91 6.02 1.27
C LEU A 155 15.13 4.71 2.03
N ALA A 156 15.82 3.74 1.42
CA ALA A 156 16.21 2.49 2.08
C ALA A 156 17.10 2.74 3.30
N GLN A 157 18.06 3.66 3.18
CA GLN A 157 18.94 4.06 4.28
C GLN A 157 18.14 4.77 5.38
N THR A 158 17.24 5.69 5.03
CA THR A 158 16.36 6.39 5.98
C THR A 158 15.49 5.41 6.77
N ILE A 159 14.85 4.45 6.09
CA ILE A 159 14.07 3.39 6.73
C ILE A 159 14.95 2.57 7.67
N THR A 160 16.13 2.15 7.22
CA THR A 160 17.06 1.36 8.03
C THR A 160 17.48 2.10 9.30
N ASN A 161 17.85 3.37 9.18
CA ASN A 161 18.24 4.20 10.32
C ASN A 161 17.09 4.36 11.32
N ALA A 162 15.87 4.61 10.84
CA ALA A 162 14.69 4.75 11.69
C ALA A 162 14.33 3.45 12.42
N GLN A 163 14.47 2.30 11.76
CA GLN A 163 14.27 0.98 12.38
C GLN A 163 15.32 0.70 13.46
N LEU A 164 16.58 1.10 13.24
CA LEU A 164 17.67 0.96 14.22
C LEU A 164 17.53 1.93 15.41
N ALA A 165 17.00 3.13 15.18
CA ALA A 165 16.75 4.11 16.24
C ALA A 165 15.51 3.78 17.08
N GLY A 166 14.57 3.00 16.52
CA GLY A 166 13.31 2.65 17.16
C GLY A 166 13.33 1.31 17.91
N THR A 167 12.14 0.75 18.08
CA THR A 167 11.94 -0.62 18.59
C THR A 167 11.27 -1.47 17.53
N LYS A 168 11.22 -2.80 17.74
CA LYS A 168 10.60 -3.73 16.78
C LYS A 168 9.18 -3.29 16.43
N GLY A 169 8.96 -2.98 15.15
CA GLY A 169 7.66 -2.56 14.62
C GLY A 169 7.32 -1.08 14.84
N ASN A 170 8.19 -0.32 15.52
CA ASN A 170 8.01 1.11 15.81
C ASN A 170 9.29 1.88 15.44
N PRO A 171 9.57 2.05 14.14
CA PRO A 171 10.66 2.90 13.67
C PRO A 171 10.43 4.36 14.08
N VAL A 172 11.51 5.12 14.26
CA VAL A 172 11.45 6.53 14.63
C VAL A 172 11.96 7.37 13.47
N TYR A 173 11.05 8.10 12.81
CA TYR A 173 11.39 9.09 11.78
C TYR A 173 11.17 10.49 12.32
N SER A 174 12.20 11.31 12.26
CA SER A 174 12.08 12.76 12.40
C SER A 174 11.62 13.39 11.08
N LEU A 175 11.01 14.57 11.16
CA LEU A 175 10.70 15.37 9.96
C LEU A 175 11.96 15.69 9.15
N GLY A 176 13.11 15.87 9.83
CA GLY A 176 14.41 16.13 9.19
C GLY A 176 14.87 15.02 8.26
N ASP A 177 14.53 13.77 8.56
CA ASP A 177 14.89 12.61 7.74
C ASP A 177 14.25 12.68 6.34
N LEU A 178 13.09 13.33 6.23
CA LEU A 178 12.39 13.55 4.95
C LEU A 178 13.06 14.63 4.08
N GLY A 179 13.82 15.53 4.71
CA GLY A 179 14.55 16.58 4.00
C GLY A 179 15.82 16.08 3.31
N GLY A 180 16.38 14.97 3.78
CA GLY A 180 17.60 14.37 3.21
C GLY A 180 17.46 13.89 1.77
N GLY A 181 16.22 13.65 1.29
CA GLY A 181 15.95 13.20 -0.07
C GLY A 181 15.33 14.27 -0.98
N ARG A 182 15.43 15.56 -0.64
CA ARG A 182 15.02 16.67 -1.51
C ARG A 182 15.49 16.46 -2.96
N GLY A 183 14.59 16.66 -3.92
CA GLY A 183 14.84 16.44 -5.35
C GLY A 183 14.83 14.97 -5.79
N ASN A 184 14.94 14.01 -4.88
CA ASN A 184 15.08 12.58 -5.19
C ASN A 184 13.83 11.75 -4.87
N TRP A 185 12.84 12.32 -4.19
CA TRP A 185 11.54 11.67 -3.95
C TRP A 185 10.38 12.66 -3.93
N TRP A 186 9.17 12.15 -4.12
CA TRP A 186 7.91 12.81 -3.81
C TRP A 186 7.44 12.42 -2.41
N VAL A 187 6.72 13.33 -1.74
CA VAL A 187 6.05 13.08 -0.46
C VAL A 187 4.56 13.34 -0.63
N LEU A 188 3.73 12.32 -0.40
CA LEU A 188 2.28 12.44 -0.34
C LEU A 188 1.82 12.45 1.13
N THR A 189 0.74 13.16 1.42
CA THR A 189 0.30 13.40 2.80
C THR A 189 -0.31 12.19 3.52
N GLY A 190 -0.44 11.02 2.90
CA GLY A 190 -0.81 9.75 3.54
C GLY A 190 -2.30 9.41 3.55
N GLY A 191 -3.10 10.03 2.68
CA GLY A 191 -4.53 9.77 2.56
C GLY A 191 -5.31 9.96 3.88
N ILE A 192 -6.24 9.05 4.18
CA ILE A 192 -7.12 9.14 5.37
C ILE A 192 -6.38 9.01 6.70
N ASP A 193 -5.34 8.18 6.76
CA ASP A 193 -4.47 8.00 7.94
C ASP A 193 -3.29 8.98 7.94
N GLY A 194 -3.28 9.91 6.98
CA GLY A 194 -2.20 10.82 6.70
C GLY A 194 -2.00 11.89 7.76
N ALA A 195 -0.76 12.34 7.94
CA ALA A 195 -0.41 13.34 8.95
C ALA A 195 -1.27 14.62 8.85
N VAL A 196 -1.54 15.09 7.64
CA VAL A 196 -2.34 16.31 7.41
C VAL A 196 -3.84 16.04 7.60
N ALA A 197 -4.35 14.93 7.08
CA ALA A 197 -5.77 14.57 7.21
C ALA A 197 -6.17 14.32 8.67
N ARG A 198 -5.31 13.64 9.43
CA ARG A 198 -5.51 13.41 10.85
C ARG A 198 -5.63 14.71 11.63
N GLN A 199 -4.71 15.65 11.41
CA GLN A 199 -4.74 16.96 12.07
C GLN A 199 -5.97 17.77 11.69
N LEU A 200 -6.44 17.65 10.45
CA LEU A 200 -7.68 18.28 10.01
C LEU A 200 -8.88 17.74 10.77
N ILE A 201 -8.96 16.41 10.94
CA ILE A 201 -10.08 15.74 11.62
C ILE A 201 -10.06 16.02 13.13
N GLU A 202 -8.90 15.95 13.77
CA GLU A 202 -8.77 16.07 15.22
C GLU A 202 -8.75 17.52 15.71
N HIS A 203 -8.18 18.45 14.93
CA HIS A 203 -7.85 19.80 15.39
C HIS A 203 -8.24 20.92 14.40
N GLY A 204 -8.80 20.56 13.25
CA GLY A 204 -9.33 21.50 12.27
C GLY A 204 -8.30 22.10 11.30
N PRO A 205 -8.75 23.00 10.40
CA PRO A 205 -7.97 23.43 9.25
C PRO A 205 -6.66 24.14 9.56
N ALA A 206 -6.60 24.91 10.66
CA ALA A 206 -5.39 25.64 11.04
C ALA A 206 -4.25 24.70 11.47
N ALA A 207 -4.57 23.62 12.20
CA ALA A 207 -3.59 22.61 12.61
C ALA A 207 -3.08 21.82 11.40
N ALA A 208 -3.99 21.40 10.51
CA ALA A 208 -3.62 20.73 9.26
C ALA A 208 -2.71 21.58 8.37
N GLU A 209 -3.02 22.88 8.23
CA GLU A 209 -2.16 23.82 7.50
C GLU A 209 -0.80 23.98 8.15
N HIS A 210 -0.73 24.08 9.48
CA HIS A 210 0.53 24.17 10.21
C HIS A 210 1.42 22.94 9.92
N VAL A 211 0.86 21.74 10.02
CA VAL A 211 1.58 20.50 9.76
C VAL A 211 2.01 20.38 8.29
N LEU A 212 1.15 20.75 7.34
CA LEU A 212 1.53 20.78 5.92
C LEU A 212 2.69 21.75 5.67
N ARG A 213 2.69 22.94 6.29
CA ARG A 213 3.80 23.90 6.17
C ARG A 213 5.10 23.36 6.77
N GLN A 214 5.05 22.58 7.84
CA GLN A 214 6.24 21.90 8.38
C GLN A 214 6.80 20.88 7.39
N ILE A 215 5.94 20.03 6.82
CA ILE A 215 6.35 19.03 5.82
C ILE A 215 6.97 19.73 4.59
N VAL A 216 6.31 20.75 4.05
CA VAL A 216 6.81 21.55 2.92
C VAL A 216 8.11 22.27 3.26
N GLY A 217 8.23 22.80 4.47
CA GLY A 217 9.43 23.47 4.95
C GLY A 217 10.66 22.55 4.94
N VAL A 218 10.47 21.23 5.12
CA VAL A 218 11.56 20.24 5.16
C VAL A 218 11.74 19.48 3.84
N CYS A 219 10.68 19.27 3.05
CA CYS A 219 10.75 18.51 1.79
C CYS A 219 10.84 19.40 0.53
N GLY A 220 10.40 20.65 0.62
CA GLY A 220 10.30 21.57 -0.52
C GLY A 220 8.92 21.54 -1.18
N VAL A 221 8.48 22.72 -1.64
CA VAL A 221 7.14 22.90 -2.21
C VAL A 221 6.93 22.08 -3.48
N ASP A 222 7.97 21.92 -4.31
CA ASP A 222 7.92 21.19 -5.58
C ASP A 222 7.94 19.66 -5.41
N HIS A 223 7.96 19.14 -4.19
CA HIS A 223 8.09 17.71 -3.89
C HIS A 223 7.00 17.18 -2.95
N VAL A 224 6.05 18.03 -2.56
CA VAL A 224 4.95 17.65 -1.67
C VAL A 224 3.63 17.77 -2.41
N MET A 225 2.80 16.74 -2.29
CA MET A 225 1.44 16.74 -2.82
C MET A 225 0.46 16.36 -1.72
N VAL A 226 -0.65 17.09 -1.65
CA VAL A 226 -1.77 16.74 -0.77
C VAL A 226 -2.54 15.59 -1.40
N GLU A 227 -2.58 14.48 -0.69
CA GLU A 227 -3.23 13.25 -1.14
C GLU A 227 -4.73 13.30 -0.84
N LEU A 228 -5.55 13.08 -1.86
CA LEU A 228 -6.99 12.98 -1.76
C LEU A 228 -7.42 11.52 -1.95
N VAL A 229 -8.25 11.04 -1.03
CA VAL A 229 -8.85 9.70 -1.06
C VAL A 229 -10.37 9.84 -0.99
N HIS A 230 -11.10 8.96 -1.67
CA HIS A 230 -12.56 8.95 -1.63
C HIS A 230 -13.08 7.51 -1.66
N HIS A 231 -13.50 7.05 -0.48
CA HIS A 231 -13.97 5.69 -0.20
C HIS A 231 -15.50 5.59 -0.13
N GLY A 232 -16.20 6.71 -0.28
CA GLY A 232 -17.66 6.78 -0.26
C GLY A 232 -18.22 7.11 1.11
N ASP A 233 -17.36 7.54 2.05
CA ASP A 233 -17.79 8.06 3.33
C ASP A 233 -18.47 9.43 3.15
N PRO A 234 -19.59 9.73 3.84
CA PRO A 234 -20.28 11.01 3.72
C PRO A 234 -19.41 12.25 3.97
N LEU A 235 -18.32 12.11 4.73
CA LEU A 235 -17.38 13.18 5.06
C LEU A 235 -16.19 13.28 4.10
N ASP A 236 -16.02 12.34 3.17
CA ASP A 236 -14.88 12.34 2.22
C ASP A 236 -14.82 13.64 1.42
N ALA A 237 -15.96 14.07 0.86
CA ALA A 237 -16.02 15.28 0.05
C ALA A 237 -15.72 16.55 0.88
N ALA A 238 -16.21 16.63 2.12
CA ALA A 238 -15.95 17.77 3.00
C ALA A 238 -14.48 17.82 3.44
N ARG A 239 -13.89 16.66 3.74
CA ARG A 239 -12.45 16.54 4.04
C ARG A 239 -11.62 16.96 2.84
N ASN A 240 -11.90 16.42 1.65
CA ASN A 240 -11.13 16.71 0.45
C ASN A 240 -11.24 18.18 0.05
N ASP A 241 -12.41 18.82 0.20
CA ASP A 241 -12.56 20.27 0.00
C ASP A 241 -11.67 21.09 0.93
N ALA A 242 -11.60 20.71 2.21
CA ALA A 242 -10.76 21.39 3.17
C ALA A 242 -9.27 21.18 2.85
N LEU A 243 -8.87 19.97 2.48
CA LEU A 243 -7.50 19.64 2.06
C LEU A 243 -7.09 20.44 0.82
N VAL A 244 -7.96 20.54 -0.20
CA VAL A 244 -7.70 21.35 -1.40
C VAL A 244 -7.52 22.83 -1.05
N ARG A 245 -8.37 23.39 -0.18
CA ARG A 245 -8.20 24.78 0.28
C ARG A 245 -6.91 25.01 1.05
N ILE A 246 -6.48 24.02 1.83
CA ILE A 246 -5.21 24.09 2.58
C ILE A 246 -4.03 23.99 1.61
N ALA A 247 -4.08 23.07 0.64
CA ALA A 247 -3.06 22.90 -0.39
C ALA A 247 -2.83 24.21 -1.16
N ASP A 248 -3.91 24.86 -1.60
CA ASP A 248 -3.87 26.15 -2.29
C ASP A 248 -3.21 27.26 -1.45
N ARG A 249 -3.57 27.40 -0.17
CA ARG A 249 -2.96 28.39 0.75
C ARG A 249 -1.48 28.13 1.04
N VAL A 250 -1.04 26.87 0.97
CA VAL A 250 0.36 26.50 1.18
C VAL A 250 1.16 26.57 -0.13
N GLY A 251 0.49 26.51 -1.29
CA GLY A 251 1.10 26.55 -2.61
C GLY A 251 1.56 25.19 -3.13
N VAL A 252 0.94 24.10 -2.67
CA VAL A 252 1.22 22.73 -3.15
C VAL A 252 0.05 22.16 -3.94
N GLY A 253 0.32 21.21 -4.82
CA GLY A 253 -0.71 20.51 -5.60
C GLY A 253 -1.44 19.42 -4.81
N CYS A 254 -2.50 18.90 -5.42
CA CYS A 254 -3.20 17.71 -4.94
C CYS A 254 -3.07 16.55 -5.94
N VAL A 255 -3.13 15.32 -5.43
CA VAL A 255 -3.14 14.08 -6.22
C VAL A 255 -4.18 13.11 -5.68
N ALA A 256 -4.87 12.38 -6.57
CA ALA A 256 -5.75 11.29 -6.18
C ALA A 256 -4.98 9.98 -6.05
N THR A 257 -5.30 9.26 -4.99
CA THR A 257 -4.93 7.86 -4.77
C THR A 257 -6.16 7.12 -4.27
N ASN A 258 -6.09 5.80 -4.14
CA ASN A 258 -7.12 5.06 -3.43
C ASN A 258 -6.68 4.46 -2.09
N HIS A 259 -5.42 4.65 -1.68
CA HIS A 259 -4.85 4.02 -0.49
C HIS A 259 -5.23 2.53 -0.44
N VAL A 260 -4.83 1.81 -1.49
CA VAL A 260 -5.27 0.45 -1.77
C VAL A 260 -4.78 -0.51 -0.70
N HIS A 261 -5.70 -1.27 -0.10
CA HIS A 261 -5.40 -2.34 0.86
C HIS A 261 -5.59 -3.73 0.25
N TYR A 262 -6.32 -3.83 -0.86
CA TYR A 262 -6.60 -5.09 -1.54
C TYR A 262 -6.77 -4.88 -3.04
N ALA A 263 -6.44 -5.90 -3.84
CA ALA A 263 -6.56 -5.85 -5.29
C ALA A 263 -8.01 -5.64 -5.75
N SER A 264 -8.94 -6.43 -5.23
CA SER A 264 -10.34 -6.44 -5.67
C SER A 264 -11.31 -6.64 -4.50
N THR A 265 -12.61 -6.56 -4.78
CA THR A 265 -13.67 -6.83 -3.79
C THR A 265 -13.59 -8.24 -3.21
N ALA A 266 -13.00 -9.21 -3.91
CA ALA A 266 -12.87 -10.58 -3.43
C ALA A 266 -12.01 -10.71 -2.16
N GLN A 267 -11.08 -9.78 -1.92
CA GLN A 267 -10.24 -9.76 -0.73
C GLN A 267 -10.83 -8.94 0.42
N PHE A 268 -11.98 -8.29 0.22
CA PHE A 268 -12.59 -7.47 1.26
C PHE A 268 -12.91 -8.26 2.56
N PRO A 269 -13.49 -9.48 2.52
CA PRO A 269 -13.69 -10.26 3.74
C PRO A 269 -12.39 -10.58 4.47
N LEU A 270 -11.31 -10.89 3.73
CA LEU A 270 -9.99 -11.16 4.30
C LEU A 270 -9.40 -9.91 4.95
N ALA A 271 -9.45 -8.76 4.28
CA ALA A 271 -8.97 -7.49 4.82
C ALA A 271 -9.71 -7.11 6.12
N THR A 272 -11.02 -7.32 6.15
CA THR A 272 -11.86 -7.12 7.34
C THR A 272 -11.47 -8.06 8.49
N ALA A 273 -11.27 -9.35 8.22
CA ALA A 273 -10.78 -10.30 9.22
C ALA A 273 -9.39 -9.92 9.75
N MET A 274 -8.46 -9.51 8.87
CA MET A 274 -7.13 -9.02 9.26
C MET A 274 -7.22 -7.77 10.14
N ALA A 275 -8.14 -6.85 9.86
CA ALA A 275 -8.35 -5.66 10.68
C ALA A 275 -8.80 -6.01 12.11
N ALA A 276 -9.69 -7.00 12.27
CA ALA A 276 -10.09 -7.51 13.58
C ALA A 276 -8.92 -8.18 14.32
N ILE A 277 -8.14 -9.01 13.63
CA ILE A 277 -6.93 -9.66 14.19
C ILE A 277 -5.91 -8.61 14.65
N ARG A 278 -5.66 -7.59 13.84
CA ARG A 278 -4.74 -6.48 14.15
C ARG A 278 -5.15 -5.76 15.44
N ARG A 279 -6.45 -5.59 15.66
CA ARG A 279 -7.03 -4.98 16.86
C ARG A 279 -7.17 -5.95 18.04
N ARG A 280 -6.89 -7.24 17.85
CA ARG A 280 -7.07 -8.31 18.84
C ARG A 280 -8.50 -8.37 19.39
N SER A 281 -9.47 -8.26 18.50
CA SER A 281 -10.89 -8.11 18.84
C SER A 281 -11.75 -8.94 17.88
N SER A 282 -13.00 -9.21 18.23
CA SER A 282 -13.93 -9.93 17.35
C SER A 282 -14.45 -9.02 16.22
N LEU A 283 -15.02 -9.62 15.17
CA LEU A 283 -15.66 -8.85 14.10
C LEU A 283 -16.81 -7.99 14.63
N ASP A 284 -17.63 -8.54 15.54
CA ASP A 284 -18.77 -7.83 16.14
C ASP A 284 -18.32 -6.60 16.94
N GLU A 285 -17.20 -6.70 17.67
CA GLU A 285 -16.66 -5.59 18.46
C GLU A 285 -16.08 -4.47 17.59
N VAL A 286 -15.46 -4.81 16.46
CA VAL A 286 -14.84 -3.82 15.56
C VAL A 286 -15.76 -3.36 14.44
N ASP A 287 -17.00 -3.84 14.34
CA ASP A 287 -17.92 -3.56 13.23
C ASP A 287 -18.05 -2.05 12.93
N HIS A 288 -18.21 -1.25 13.99
CA HIS A 288 -18.26 0.22 13.91
C HIS A 288 -16.96 0.90 13.44
N LEU A 289 -15.85 0.16 13.35
CA LEU A 289 -14.54 0.60 12.89
C LEU A 289 -14.15 -0.01 11.53
N LEU A 290 -14.98 -0.91 10.99
CA LEU A 290 -14.74 -1.52 9.70
C LEU A 290 -15.25 -0.62 8.57
N PRO A 291 -14.63 -0.69 7.37
CA PRO A 291 -15.11 0.06 6.22
C PRO A 291 -16.56 -0.33 5.88
N HIS A 292 -17.40 0.67 5.59
CA HIS A 292 -18.80 0.45 5.20
C HIS A 292 -18.97 -0.29 3.86
N ALA A 293 -17.93 -0.29 3.01
CA ALA A 293 -17.92 -0.95 1.72
C ALA A 293 -16.50 -1.35 1.31
N ALA A 294 -16.40 -2.23 0.31
CA ALA A 294 -15.15 -2.59 -0.33
C ALA A 294 -14.65 -1.45 -1.23
N SER A 295 -14.05 -0.42 -0.64
CA SER A 295 -13.69 0.82 -1.33
C SER A 295 -12.18 1.07 -1.44
N ALA A 296 -11.35 0.45 -0.60
CA ALA A 296 -9.88 0.55 -0.64
C ALA A 296 -9.25 -0.48 -1.61
N LEU A 297 -9.84 -0.60 -2.81
CA LEU A 297 -9.41 -1.52 -3.87
C LEU A 297 -8.72 -0.83 -5.04
N MET A 298 -8.07 -1.56 -5.95
CA MET A 298 -7.58 -0.94 -7.19
C MET A 298 -8.74 -0.49 -8.08
N ARG A 299 -8.66 0.75 -8.57
CA ARG A 299 -9.65 1.34 -9.48
C ARG A 299 -9.01 1.74 -10.80
N SER A 300 -9.78 1.62 -11.87
CA SER A 300 -9.41 2.15 -13.19
C SER A 300 -9.36 3.68 -13.16
N GLY A 301 -8.66 4.28 -14.13
CA GLY A 301 -8.65 5.73 -14.30
C GLY A 301 -10.04 6.32 -14.50
N ALA A 302 -10.91 5.64 -15.25
CA ALA A 302 -12.28 6.11 -15.48
C ALA A 302 -13.13 6.14 -14.20
N GLU A 303 -13.01 5.12 -13.35
CA GLU A 303 -13.67 5.11 -12.04
C GLU A 303 -13.14 6.24 -11.15
N GLN A 304 -11.82 6.45 -11.12
CA GLN A 304 -11.23 7.53 -10.34
C GLN A 304 -11.64 8.90 -10.85
N GLU A 305 -11.70 9.12 -12.15
CA GLU A 305 -12.14 10.39 -12.72
C GLU A 305 -13.62 10.66 -12.42
N SER A 306 -14.46 9.62 -12.42
CA SER A 306 -15.84 9.76 -11.96
C SER A 306 -15.93 10.13 -10.47
N VAL A 307 -15.14 9.49 -9.61
CA VAL A 307 -15.15 9.72 -8.16
C VAL A 307 -14.59 11.11 -7.81
N PHE A 308 -13.53 11.52 -8.50
CA PHE A 308 -12.85 12.79 -8.29
C PHE A 308 -13.29 13.89 -9.26
N ALA A 309 -14.45 13.77 -9.91
CA ALA A 309 -14.98 14.77 -10.86
C ALA A 309 -15.06 16.20 -10.29
N ARG A 310 -15.16 16.30 -8.95
CA ARG A 310 -15.15 17.57 -8.22
C ARG A 310 -13.78 18.27 -8.17
N TYR A 311 -12.70 17.53 -8.39
CA TYR A 311 -11.31 17.97 -8.24
C TYR A 311 -10.56 17.73 -9.57
N PRO A 312 -10.83 18.52 -10.62
CA PRO A 312 -10.27 18.27 -11.94
C PRO A 312 -8.73 18.25 -11.92
N GLY A 313 -8.16 17.26 -12.62
CA GLY A 313 -6.71 17.12 -12.80
C GLY A 313 -5.97 16.29 -11.74
N VAL A 314 -6.58 16.00 -10.58
CA VAL A 314 -5.88 15.23 -9.52
C VAL A 314 -5.62 13.77 -9.91
N VAL A 315 -6.44 13.20 -10.80
CA VAL A 315 -6.30 11.83 -11.32
C VAL A 315 -5.14 11.77 -12.32
N GLY A 316 -5.13 12.64 -13.33
CA GLY A 316 -4.03 12.72 -14.31
C GLY A 316 -2.67 13.02 -13.65
N ARG A 317 -2.66 13.82 -12.57
CA ARG A 317 -1.44 14.11 -11.81
C ARG A 317 -0.77 12.86 -11.23
N SER A 318 -1.53 11.82 -10.90
CA SER A 318 -0.93 10.59 -10.37
C SER A 318 -0.11 9.88 -11.46
N ALA A 319 -0.58 9.89 -12.71
CA ALA A 319 0.16 9.37 -13.85
C ALA A 319 1.41 10.21 -14.18
N GLU A 320 1.33 11.54 -14.05
CA GLU A 320 2.50 12.44 -14.21
C GLU A 320 3.61 12.09 -13.20
N ILE A 321 3.24 11.93 -11.92
CA ILE A 321 4.19 11.57 -10.85
C ILE A 321 4.73 10.15 -11.07
N ALA A 322 3.90 9.21 -11.52
CA ALA A 322 4.36 7.86 -11.83
C ALA A 322 5.38 7.83 -12.96
N ALA A 323 5.15 8.60 -14.04
CA ALA A 323 6.08 8.70 -15.15
C ALA A 323 7.43 9.31 -14.72
N ASP A 324 7.40 10.32 -13.83
CA ASP A 324 8.60 10.93 -13.26
C ASP A 324 9.36 9.99 -12.30
N CYS A 325 8.67 9.04 -11.66
CA CYS A 325 9.27 8.07 -10.74
C CYS A 325 9.59 6.71 -11.37
N ALA A 326 9.20 6.46 -12.62
CA ALA A 326 9.29 5.13 -13.21
C ALA A 326 10.75 4.76 -13.49
N PHE A 327 11.24 3.70 -12.85
CA PHE A 327 12.51 3.07 -13.19
C PHE A 327 12.46 1.56 -12.95
N ASP A 328 13.31 0.80 -13.63
CA ASP A 328 13.45 -0.64 -13.40
C ASP A 328 14.40 -0.89 -12.21
N LEU A 329 13.95 -1.70 -11.25
CA LEU A 329 14.79 -2.21 -10.19
C LEU A 329 15.53 -3.45 -10.72
N ALA A 330 16.45 -3.22 -11.65
CA ALA A 330 17.38 -4.26 -12.07
C ALA A 330 18.18 -4.71 -10.84
N LEU A 331 18.26 -6.02 -10.62
CA LEU A 331 19.13 -6.64 -9.62
C LEU A 331 20.54 -6.07 -9.81
N VAL A 332 20.91 -5.10 -8.98
CA VAL A 332 22.26 -4.53 -8.97
C VAL A 332 23.20 -5.70 -8.74
N ALA A 333 24.03 -6.01 -9.73
CA ALA A 333 25.02 -7.06 -9.60
C ALA A 333 25.78 -6.83 -8.29
N PRO A 334 25.87 -7.83 -7.40
CA PRO A 334 26.41 -7.62 -6.07
C PRO A 334 27.83 -7.06 -6.21
N LYS A 335 28.07 -5.88 -5.63
CA LYS A 335 29.43 -5.39 -5.39
C LYS A 335 30.02 -6.26 -4.29
N LEU A 336 30.48 -7.46 -4.66
CA LEU A 336 31.09 -8.38 -3.73
C LEU A 336 32.30 -7.68 -3.09
N PRO A 337 32.44 -7.73 -1.76
CA PRO A 337 33.63 -7.17 -1.12
C PRO A 337 34.86 -7.85 -1.73
N PRO A 338 35.92 -7.09 -2.06
CA PRO A 338 37.13 -7.69 -2.57
C PRO A 338 37.68 -8.66 -1.51
N PHE A 339 37.84 -9.93 -1.88
CA PHE A 339 38.51 -10.90 -1.03
C PHE A 339 40.02 -10.83 -1.28
N PRO A 340 40.85 -10.57 -0.27
CA PRO A 340 42.29 -10.54 -0.45
C PRO A 340 42.80 -11.96 -0.75
N CYS A 341 43.13 -12.24 -2.01
CA CYS A 341 43.80 -13.46 -2.40
C CYS A 341 45.32 -13.30 -2.28
N PRO A 342 46.06 -14.28 -1.71
CA PRO A 342 47.52 -14.34 -1.83
C PRO A 342 47.94 -14.33 -3.31
N GLY A 343 49.12 -13.78 -3.59
CA GLY A 343 49.64 -13.74 -4.96
C GLY A 343 50.10 -15.13 -5.43
N GLY A 344 49.28 -15.79 -6.25
CA GLY A 344 49.60 -17.06 -6.91
C GLY A 344 49.39 -18.30 -6.04
#